data_AF-A0A9W8THJ4-F1
#
_entry.id   AF-A0A9W8THJ4-F1
#
_cell.length_a   1.000
_cell.length_b   1.000
_cell.length_c   1.000
_cell.angle_alpha   90.00
_cell.angle_beta   90.00
_cell.angle_gamma   90.00
#
_symmetry.space_group_name_H-M   'P 1'
#
loop_
_entity.id
_entity.type
_entity.pdbx_description
1 polymer ?
#
loop_
_entity_poly.entity_id
_entity_poly.type
_entity_poly.pdbx_seq_one_letter_code
_entity_poly.pdbx_strand_id
1 'polypeptide(L)'
;MGMRSVAAGQRECMEGDATDDATMPLPTYLDSNTQQTIRLTRVNDGLLPNHHTTEPTLLLPIQEKKPENMHILVTNDDGPPGPASPYVHSLVRALQKAGHIVSVCLPDTQRSWIGKAHMIGQTVKPVYYRPPVTYNTQDDTTPQGTKHRLPSRGPDAVEEWVLVDGTPASCAQIGLHHVFRERGPIDLVVSGPNFGRNSTALFALSSGTLGAAMEAAVCRRRAIALSYAHFKGRQDPKDPSIIEQATRHSVRVIKALARQWPTDESVDLYTVNVALLPGLETRRTIFTPMLQNYWGDGGTCFTEVEGSVGDEDEEEERIRGSEGSAKANGTRTGDDEDSGENKGIIHRHFKWQPRFVDVYQSVEEAPPGNDGWAVQEGHTSVTPMKANFWQAASHLHGKDLDLQYHISFEAKPSPSPVASTSTLVLRPKDQFHALVAYEDAYVQPLIISALETLFPPESFTILAKPADAVKDEAISLAHLLPHPSANVLQITPYEAIDWDFVAAHPETCLVNSYMLRKALIRKHYLASTVEHWGRKAAAVRAQEPREALGSVRGGLRRVSGRCSRRGVRSQGQSGEKRGLVVE
;
A
#
# COMPACT_ATOMS: atom_id res chain seq x y z
N MET A 1 60.42 18.38 -12.57
CA MET A 1 60.99 19.35 -13.52
C MET A 1 60.34 20.70 -13.25
N GLY A 2 61.08 21.79 -13.44
CA GLY A 2 60.79 23.13 -12.90
C GLY A 2 59.45 23.73 -13.36
N MET A 3 59.06 24.92 -12.95
CA MET A 3 59.79 26.05 -12.39
C MET A 3 58.74 27.10 -11.97
N ARG A 4 59.05 27.87 -10.91
CA ARG A 4 58.82 29.32 -10.73
C ARG A 4 57.37 29.86 -10.79
N SER A 5 56.84 30.46 -9.71
CA SER A 5 57.27 31.67 -8.96
C SER A 5 56.62 32.96 -9.48
N VAL A 6 56.49 33.91 -8.55
CA VAL A 6 56.22 35.36 -8.68
C VAL A 6 54.72 35.71 -8.46
N ALA A 7 54.28 36.08 -7.24
CA ALA A 7 54.50 37.34 -6.50
C ALA A 7 53.70 38.51 -7.11
N ALA A 8 53.21 39.54 -6.43
CA ALA A 8 53.08 39.96 -5.03
C ALA A 8 52.34 41.32 -5.06
N GLY A 9 51.92 41.83 -3.89
CA GLY A 9 51.73 43.27 -3.65
C GLY A 9 50.27 43.72 -3.62
N GLN A 10 49.67 43.93 -2.44
CA GLN A 10 49.73 45.13 -1.58
C GLN A 10 48.69 46.20 -1.99
N ARG A 11 47.70 46.43 -1.11
CA ARG A 11 47.43 47.68 -0.34
C ARG A 11 46.90 48.82 -1.23
N GLU A 12 45.86 49.57 -0.89
CA GLU A 12 45.59 50.25 0.38
C GLU A 12 44.17 50.84 0.35
N CYS A 13 43.59 51.09 1.53
CA CYS A 13 42.33 51.77 1.76
C CYS A 13 42.44 53.28 1.50
N MET A 14 41.33 53.95 1.13
CA MET A 14 40.93 55.25 1.70
C MET A 14 39.46 55.55 1.44
N GLU A 15 38.87 56.21 2.45
CA GLU A 15 37.52 56.76 2.60
C GLU A 15 37.24 57.95 1.66
N GLY A 16 35.96 58.29 1.47
CA GLY A 16 35.54 59.58 0.91
C GLY A 16 34.06 59.66 0.53
N ASP A 17 33.32 60.44 1.31
CA ASP A 17 31.89 60.76 1.30
C ASP A 17 31.28 61.38 0.00
N ALA A 18 29.93 61.32 -0.05
CA ALA A 18 28.97 62.38 -0.40
C ALA A 18 28.06 62.22 -1.65
N THR A 19 26.77 61.96 -1.34
CA THR A 19 25.52 62.69 -1.73
C THR A 19 24.88 62.61 -3.14
N ASP A 20 23.54 62.69 -3.06
CA ASP A 20 22.45 62.91 -4.04
C ASP A 20 21.90 61.69 -4.80
N ASP A 21 20.74 61.13 -4.41
CA ASP A 21 19.34 61.63 -4.45
C ASP A 21 18.65 61.40 -5.82
N ALA A 22 17.79 60.39 -5.88
CA ALA A 22 16.66 60.28 -6.81
C ALA A 22 15.78 59.09 -6.39
N THR A 23 14.67 59.43 -5.77
CA THR A 23 13.58 58.56 -5.29
C THR A 23 12.53 58.30 -6.40
N MET A 24 11.72 57.25 -6.17
CA MET A 24 10.32 56.98 -6.64
C MET A 24 10.15 55.70 -7.48
N PRO A 25 8.97 55.02 -7.46
CA PRO A 25 8.13 54.71 -6.29
C PRO A 25 7.57 53.26 -6.30
N LEU A 26 7.18 52.79 -5.11
CA LEU A 26 6.34 51.60 -4.88
C LEU A 26 4.85 51.95 -4.99
N PRO A 27 3.98 51.10 -5.55
CA PRO A 27 2.55 51.31 -5.48
C PRO A 27 1.95 50.69 -4.21
N THR A 28 1.32 51.54 -3.41
CA THR A 28 0.34 51.18 -2.39
C THR A 28 -1.04 51.13 -3.05
N TYR A 29 -1.81 50.06 -2.80
CA TYR A 29 -3.26 50.09 -2.91
C TYR A 29 -3.84 49.35 -1.69
N LEU A 30 -4.38 50.15 -0.78
CA LEU A 30 -5.35 49.72 0.24
C LEU A 30 -6.70 49.62 -0.48
N ASP A 31 -7.37 48.48 -0.39
CA ASP A 31 -8.82 48.50 -0.31
C ASP A 31 -9.34 47.40 0.62
N SER A 32 -10.32 47.83 1.40
CA SER A 32 -11.02 47.19 2.49
C SER A 32 -12.04 46.15 2.02
N ASN A 33 -12.03 44.96 2.62
CA ASN A 33 -13.26 44.19 2.88
C ASN A 33 -13.00 42.99 3.80
N THR A 34 -13.07 43.25 5.10
CA THR A 34 -13.30 42.21 6.13
C THR A 34 -14.77 41.82 6.11
N GLN A 35 -15.12 40.71 5.46
CA GLN A 35 -16.37 40.00 5.74
C GLN A 35 -16.18 39.11 6.97
N GLN A 36 -16.72 39.55 8.09
CA GLN A 36 -16.95 38.74 9.28
C GLN A 36 -18.05 37.72 9.02
N THR A 37 -17.72 36.43 9.05
CA THR A 37 -18.70 35.35 9.06
C THR A 37 -19.30 35.22 10.47
N ILE A 38 -20.52 35.74 10.63
CA ILE A 38 -21.35 35.62 11.82
C ILE A 38 -21.82 34.16 11.97
N ARG A 39 -21.39 33.47 13.05
CA ARG A 39 -22.03 32.23 13.50
C ARG A 39 -23.26 32.57 14.33
N LEU A 40 -24.43 32.28 13.77
CA LEU A 40 -25.73 32.31 14.47
C LEU A 40 -25.74 31.22 15.55
N THR A 41 -25.81 31.63 16.82
CA THR A 41 -26.13 30.73 17.93
C THR A 41 -27.54 31.06 18.41
N ARG A 42 -28.37 30.03 18.50
CA ARG A 42 -29.80 30.05 18.81
C ARG A 42 -30.03 30.61 20.22
N VAL A 43 -30.83 31.67 20.34
CA VAL A 43 -31.34 32.21 21.61
C VAL A 43 -32.60 31.44 21.98
N ASN A 44 -32.71 31.00 23.23
CA ASN A 44 -33.98 30.68 23.87
C ASN A 44 -33.95 31.27 25.30
N ASP A 45 -34.87 32.19 25.55
CA ASP A 45 -35.03 32.94 26.80
C ASP A 45 -35.53 32.08 27.97
N GLY A 46 -35.13 32.46 29.19
CA GLY A 46 -35.68 31.88 30.41
C GLY A 46 -35.02 32.34 31.72
N LEU A 47 -35.35 33.56 32.15
CA LEU A 47 -35.51 34.06 33.54
C LEU A 47 -34.42 33.79 34.60
N LEU A 48 -33.80 34.88 35.08
CA LEU A 48 -33.01 35.00 36.33
C LEU A 48 -33.94 35.14 37.57
N PRO A 49 -33.43 34.98 38.82
CA PRO A 49 -32.80 36.12 39.51
C PRO A 49 -31.54 35.82 40.36
N ASN A 50 -30.61 36.79 40.32
CA ASN A 50 -29.69 37.32 41.34
C ASN A 50 -28.97 36.38 42.33
N HIS A 51 -27.62 36.44 42.36
CA HIS A 51 -26.87 37.05 43.47
C HIS A 51 -25.33 37.03 43.25
N HIS A 52 -24.70 38.13 43.70
CA HIS A 52 -23.27 38.34 44.00
C HIS A 52 -22.23 38.42 42.88
N THR A 53 -21.84 39.67 42.61
CA THR A 53 -20.61 40.13 41.97
C THR A 53 -19.37 39.75 42.79
N THR A 54 -18.52 38.89 42.22
CA THR A 54 -17.09 38.79 42.53
C THR A 54 -16.32 38.84 41.22
N GLU A 55 -15.37 39.76 41.12
CA GLU A 55 -14.48 39.93 39.96
C GLU A 55 -13.81 38.61 39.55
N PRO A 56 -13.70 38.31 38.25
CA PRO A 56 -12.92 37.17 37.82
C PRO A 56 -11.44 37.53 37.87
N THR A 57 -10.74 37.03 38.89
CA THR A 57 -9.29 36.92 38.88
C THR A 57 -8.88 36.21 37.59
N LEU A 58 -8.17 36.92 36.72
CA LEU A 58 -7.51 36.40 35.53
C LEU A 58 -6.48 35.35 35.97
N LEU A 59 -6.93 34.10 36.12
CA LEU A 59 -6.04 32.95 36.17
C LEU A 59 -5.44 32.81 34.77
N LEU A 60 -4.19 33.25 34.63
CA LEU A 60 -3.34 32.89 33.50
C LEU A 60 -3.45 31.38 33.27
N PRO A 61 -3.53 30.90 32.00
CA PRO A 61 -3.54 29.48 31.74
C PRO A 61 -2.32 28.86 32.40
N ILE A 62 -2.56 27.93 33.33
CA ILE A 62 -1.52 27.07 33.86
C ILE A 62 -0.98 26.34 32.62
N GLN A 63 0.20 26.73 32.16
CA GLN A 63 0.96 25.95 31.19
C GLN A 63 1.18 24.59 31.86
N GLU A 64 0.35 23.60 31.52
CA GLU A 64 0.63 22.22 31.87
C GLU A 64 2.04 21.92 31.37
N LYS A 65 2.94 21.74 32.33
CA LYS A 65 4.34 21.45 32.09
C LYS A 65 4.37 20.07 31.43
N LYS A 66 4.41 20.03 30.09
CA LYS A 66 4.47 18.78 29.31
C LYS A 66 5.53 17.88 29.96
N PRO A 67 5.21 16.59 30.20
CA PRO A 67 6.12 15.72 30.91
C PRO A 67 7.46 15.65 30.17
N GLU A 68 8.58 15.85 30.88
CA GLU A 68 9.91 15.71 30.30
C GLU A 68 10.18 14.28 29.82
N ASN A 69 9.46 13.31 30.40
CA ASN A 69 9.54 11.90 30.08
C ASN A 69 8.27 11.45 29.35
N MET A 70 8.41 10.99 28.11
CA MET A 70 7.34 10.42 27.31
C MET A 70 7.38 8.90 27.33
N HIS A 71 6.24 8.27 27.07
CA HIS A 71 6.17 6.90 26.58
C HIS A 71 6.17 6.90 25.06
N ILE A 72 7.27 6.43 24.48
CA ILE A 72 7.51 6.43 23.04
C ILE A 72 7.34 5.00 22.51
N LEU A 73 6.48 4.84 21.50
CA LEU A 73 6.46 3.64 20.68
C LEU A 73 7.43 3.81 19.52
N VAL A 74 8.39 2.90 19.41
CA VAL A 74 9.32 2.83 18.28
C VAL A 74 8.86 1.72 17.33
N THR A 75 8.81 2.06 16.05
CA THR A 75 8.60 1.13 14.93
C THR A 75 9.60 1.44 13.81
N ASN A 76 9.63 0.66 12.73
CA ASN A 76 10.40 0.93 11.50
C ASN A 76 9.88 0.04 10.37
N ASP A 77 10.53 0.12 9.22
CA ASP A 77 10.36 -0.78 8.08
C ASP A 77 11.59 -1.64 7.75
N ASP A 78 12.75 -1.36 8.35
CA ASP A 78 13.94 -2.20 8.20
C ASP A 78 13.90 -3.51 9.03
N GLY A 79 13.04 -3.58 10.05
CA GLY A 79 12.92 -4.74 10.95
C GLY A 79 13.83 -4.67 12.19
N PRO A 80 14.09 -5.81 12.88
CA PRO A 80 14.94 -5.84 14.08
C PRO A 80 16.42 -5.56 13.75
N PRO A 81 17.28 -5.28 14.75
CA PRO A 81 18.70 -5.00 14.54
C PRO A 81 19.39 -6.09 13.71
N GLY A 82 20.03 -5.66 12.63
CA GLY A 82 20.65 -6.52 11.63
C GLY A 82 21.26 -5.68 10.50
N PRO A 83 21.82 -6.32 9.45
CA PRO A 83 22.50 -5.63 8.35
C PRO A 83 21.64 -4.56 7.67
N ALA A 84 20.34 -4.85 7.55
CA ALA A 84 19.33 -3.97 7.00
C ALA A 84 18.84 -2.87 7.95
N SER A 85 18.96 -3.06 9.27
CA SER A 85 18.45 -2.16 10.31
C SER A 85 19.54 -1.78 11.33
N PRO A 86 20.62 -1.10 10.91
CA PRO A 86 21.75 -0.79 11.78
C PRO A 86 21.44 0.23 12.89
N TYR A 87 20.35 1.01 12.79
CA TYR A 87 20.17 2.23 13.61
C TYR A 87 19.16 2.11 14.75
N VAL A 88 18.17 1.20 14.65
CA VAL A 88 17.06 1.14 15.60
C VAL A 88 17.52 0.83 17.02
N HIS A 89 18.54 -0.02 17.19
CA HIS A 89 19.12 -0.33 18.51
C HIS A 89 19.69 0.90 19.18
N SER A 90 20.54 1.65 18.49
CA SER A 90 21.15 2.88 19.02
C SER A 90 20.09 3.91 19.41
N LEU A 91 19.04 4.09 18.58
CA LEU A 91 17.94 5.02 18.90
C LEU A 91 17.20 4.60 20.17
N VAL A 92 16.77 3.34 20.28
CA VAL A 92 16.04 2.83 21.46
C VAL A 92 16.87 3.05 22.74
N ARG A 93 18.16 2.69 22.71
CA ARG A 93 19.07 2.87 23.85
C ARG A 93 19.24 4.34 24.22
N ALA A 94 19.35 5.24 23.24
CA ALA A 94 19.49 6.65 23.51
C ALA A 94 18.20 7.29 24.06
N LEU A 95 17.02 6.89 23.59
CA LEU A 95 15.74 7.34 24.13
C LEU A 95 15.55 6.87 25.58
N GLN A 96 15.90 5.62 25.88
CA GLN A 96 15.90 5.08 27.25
C GLN A 96 16.86 5.84 28.16
N LYS A 97 18.11 6.05 27.72
CA LYS A 97 19.12 6.85 28.44
C LYS A 97 18.65 8.29 28.68
N ALA A 98 17.81 8.82 27.79
CA ALA A 98 17.23 10.14 27.91
C ALA A 98 16.03 10.23 28.87
N GLY A 99 15.67 9.13 29.56
CA GLY A 99 14.63 9.06 30.59
C GLY A 99 13.25 8.61 30.09
N HIS A 100 13.12 8.24 28.82
CA HIS A 100 11.83 7.87 28.24
C HIS A 100 11.48 6.40 28.47
N ILE A 101 10.18 6.12 28.63
CA ILE A 101 9.67 4.75 28.53
C ILE A 101 9.62 4.41 27.04
N VAL A 102 10.31 3.35 26.62
CA VAL A 102 10.34 2.95 25.20
C VAL A 102 9.72 1.57 25.03
N SER A 103 8.68 1.50 24.19
CA SER A 103 8.08 0.27 23.68
C SER A 103 8.46 0.09 22.23
N VAL A 104 8.71 -1.15 21.78
CA VAL A 104 9.20 -1.40 20.41
C VAL A 104 8.33 -2.45 19.74
N CYS A 105 7.71 -2.08 18.60
CA CYS A 105 6.97 -3.00 17.76
C CYS A 105 7.39 -2.84 16.30
N LEU A 106 8.00 -3.87 15.72
CA LEU A 106 8.62 -3.82 14.40
C LEU A 106 8.07 -4.94 13.50
N PRO A 107 8.16 -4.80 12.18
CA PRO A 107 8.13 -5.93 11.28
C PRO A 107 9.19 -6.97 11.68
N ASP A 108 8.91 -8.27 11.48
CA ASP A 108 9.86 -9.34 11.78
C ASP A 108 10.94 -9.55 10.72
N THR A 109 10.69 -8.99 9.55
CA THR A 109 11.52 -8.96 8.34
C THR A 109 11.47 -7.55 7.73
N GLN A 110 12.39 -7.26 6.83
CA GLN A 110 12.47 -5.99 6.11
C GLN A 110 11.25 -5.78 5.20
N ARG A 111 10.74 -4.54 5.15
CA ARG A 111 9.54 -4.13 4.41
C ARG A 111 9.73 -2.76 3.74
N SER A 112 10.88 -2.51 3.13
CA SER A 112 11.16 -1.26 2.40
C SER A 112 10.24 -1.09 1.18
N TRP A 113 10.07 0.15 0.72
CA TRP A 113 9.26 0.49 -0.48
C TRP A 113 7.76 0.11 -0.40
N ILE A 114 7.24 -0.16 0.81
CA ILE A 114 5.86 -0.64 1.02
C ILE A 114 4.81 0.48 1.19
N GLY A 115 5.25 1.74 1.33
CA GLY A 115 4.36 2.87 1.64
C GLY A 115 3.51 2.66 2.89
N LYS A 116 2.24 3.07 2.85
CA LYS A 116 1.26 2.83 3.94
C LYS A 116 0.31 1.65 3.64
N ALA A 117 0.82 0.42 3.66
CA ALA A 117 0.03 -0.78 3.39
C ALA A 117 -0.49 -1.50 4.65
N HIS A 118 -1.62 -2.20 4.52
CA HIS A 118 -2.07 -3.26 5.45
C HIS A 118 -2.36 -4.55 4.65
N MET A 119 -1.97 -5.70 5.20
CA MET A 119 -2.24 -7.00 4.59
C MET A 119 -3.61 -7.51 5.05
N ILE A 120 -4.64 -7.34 4.22
CA ILE A 120 -6.00 -7.78 4.52
C ILE A 120 -6.11 -9.31 4.39
N GLY A 121 -6.80 -9.96 5.33
CA GLY A 121 -7.03 -11.41 5.32
C GLY A 121 -5.90 -12.24 5.92
N GLN A 122 -4.78 -11.62 6.30
CA GLN A 122 -3.68 -12.28 7.01
C GLN A 122 -3.87 -12.19 8.52
N THR A 123 -3.72 -13.32 9.21
CA THR A 123 -3.57 -13.34 10.67
C THR A 123 -2.12 -13.15 11.02
N VAL A 124 -1.80 -12.06 11.71
CA VAL A 124 -0.44 -11.76 12.16
C VAL A 124 -0.13 -12.43 13.50
N LYS A 125 1.08 -12.95 13.66
CA LYS A 125 1.54 -13.58 14.90
C LYS A 125 2.79 -12.88 15.41
N PRO A 126 2.79 -12.37 16.66
CA PRO A 126 3.98 -11.74 17.19
C PRO A 126 5.03 -12.78 17.61
N VAL A 127 6.30 -12.43 17.45
CA VAL A 127 7.44 -13.07 18.10
C VAL A 127 8.19 -12.05 18.95
N TYR A 128 8.89 -12.50 19.98
CA TYR A 128 9.49 -11.64 21.00
C TYR A 128 11.00 -11.61 20.83
N TYR A 129 11.55 -10.45 20.52
CA TYR A 129 12.97 -10.25 20.30
C TYR A 129 13.63 -9.67 21.54
N ARG A 130 14.69 -10.32 22.02
CA ARG A 130 15.54 -9.83 23.10
C ARG A 130 16.75 -9.15 22.48
N PRO A 131 16.81 -7.81 22.48
CA PRO A 131 17.95 -7.09 21.94
C PRO A 131 19.19 -7.35 22.79
N PRO A 132 20.40 -7.32 22.21
CA PRO A 132 21.61 -7.30 23.02
C PRO A 132 21.70 -6.01 23.82
N VAL A 133 22.56 -6.03 24.84
CA VAL A 133 22.91 -4.82 25.60
C VAL A 133 23.64 -3.82 24.68
N THR A 134 24.62 -4.32 23.93
CA THR A 134 25.41 -3.56 22.94
C THR A 134 25.22 -4.15 21.55
N TYR A 135 25.19 -3.31 20.52
CA TYR A 135 25.07 -3.73 19.13
C TYR A 135 26.26 -3.21 18.32
N ASN A 136 26.94 -4.11 17.62
CA ASN A 136 28.03 -3.80 16.71
C ASN A 136 27.47 -3.61 15.29
N THR A 137 27.42 -2.36 14.83
CA THR A 137 26.89 -2.00 13.50
C THR A 137 27.77 -2.45 12.34
N GLN A 138 29.00 -2.89 12.62
CA GLN A 138 29.94 -3.36 11.60
C GLN A 138 29.96 -4.89 11.46
N ASP A 139 29.31 -5.63 12.37
CA ASP A 139 29.17 -7.08 12.26
C ASP A 139 27.80 -7.44 11.66
N ASP A 140 27.82 -7.69 10.35
CA ASP A 140 26.66 -8.10 9.56
C ASP A 140 26.47 -9.62 9.50
N THR A 141 27.38 -10.39 10.08
CA THR A 141 27.41 -11.86 9.95
C THR A 141 26.83 -12.58 11.16
N THR A 142 26.98 -12.00 12.34
CA THR A 142 26.56 -12.63 13.59
C THR A 142 25.19 -12.12 14.02
N PRO A 143 24.19 -12.99 14.27
CA PRO A 143 22.96 -12.58 14.94
C PRO A 143 23.25 -12.09 16.37
N GLN A 144 23.04 -10.81 16.63
CA GLN A 144 23.36 -10.20 17.93
C GLN A 144 22.20 -10.22 18.93
N GLY A 145 21.03 -10.74 18.59
CA GLY A 145 19.89 -10.87 19.52
C GLY A 145 19.17 -12.22 19.38
N THR A 146 18.16 -12.45 20.21
CA THR A 146 17.44 -13.76 20.22
C THR A 146 15.94 -13.58 20.02
N LYS A 147 15.33 -14.44 19.20
CA LYS A 147 13.88 -14.49 18.96
C LYS A 147 13.23 -15.61 19.79
N HIS A 148 12.10 -15.33 20.41
CA HIS A 148 11.34 -16.24 21.28
C HIS A 148 9.88 -16.29 20.86
N ARG A 149 9.24 -17.45 21.00
CA ARG A 149 7.83 -17.66 20.62
C ARG A 149 6.83 -17.13 21.66
N LEU A 150 7.27 -17.02 22.90
CA LEU A 150 6.43 -16.61 24.03
C LEU A 150 7.12 -15.44 24.74
N PRO A 151 6.32 -14.50 25.31
CA PRO A 151 6.88 -13.38 26.05
C PRO A 151 7.50 -13.85 27.36
N SER A 152 8.52 -13.14 27.81
CA SER A 152 9.05 -13.23 29.16
C SER A 152 8.01 -12.72 30.16
N ARG A 153 7.85 -13.43 31.28
CA ARG A 153 6.87 -13.13 32.33
C ARG A 153 7.47 -13.38 33.71
N GLY A 154 6.96 -12.67 34.71
CA GLY A 154 7.33 -12.84 36.11
C GLY A 154 8.34 -11.80 36.61
N PRO A 155 8.86 -11.97 37.84
CA PRO A 155 9.79 -11.01 38.46
C PRO A 155 11.12 -10.89 37.71
N ASP A 156 11.51 -11.92 36.96
CA ASP A 156 12.74 -11.94 36.14
C ASP A 156 12.47 -11.57 34.67
N ALA A 157 11.36 -10.86 34.39
CA ALA A 157 11.02 -10.44 33.04
C ALA A 157 12.13 -9.55 32.45
N VAL A 158 12.55 -9.89 31.24
CA VAL A 158 13.58 -9.16 30.51
C VAL A 158 12.96 -8.19 29.52
N GLU A 159 13.74 -7.23 29.06
CA GLU A 159 13.33 -6.37 27.94
C GLU A 159 13.08 -7.20 26.68
N GLU A 160 11.91 -7.00 26.09
CA GLU A 160 11.52 -7.63 24.84
C GLU A 160 10.89 -6.62 23.88
N TRP A 161 11.23 -6.76 22.61
CA TRP A 161 10.61 -6.06 21.49
C TRP A 161 9.64 -7.01 20.81
N VAL A 162 8.57 -6.46 20.24
CA VAL A 162 7.53 -7.25 19.60
C VAL A 162 7.76 -7.19 18.10
N LEU A 163 8.04 -8.33 17.49
CA LEU A 163 8.16 -8.42 16.05
C LEU A 163 6.88 -9.03 15.48
N VAL A 164 6.34 -8.45 14.41
CA VAL A 164 5.10 -8.88 13.79
C VAL A 164 5.38 -9.21 12.34
N ASP A 165 4.94 -10.38 11.87
CA ASP A 165 4.88 -10.68 10.44
C ASP A 165 3.76 -9.87 9.78
N GLY A 166 4.04 -8.61 9.51
CA GLY A 166 3.10 -7.63 8.98
C GLY A 166 3.81 -6.37 8.51
N THR A 167 3.01 -5.36 8.13
CA THR A 167 3.55 -4.08 7.64
C THR A 167 3.96 -3.17 8.80
N PRO A 168 4.80 -2.16 8.54
CA PRO A 168 5.12 -1.11 9.52
C PRO A 168 3.88 -0.41 10.08
N ALA A 169 2.87 -0.15 9.24
CA ALA A 169 1.59 0.41 9.64
C ALA A 169 0.83 -0.52 10.61
N SER A 170 0.77 -1.83 10.32
CA SER A 170 0.20 -2.80 11.26
C SER A 170 0.94 -2.82 12.60
N CYS A 171 2.27 -2.74 12.58
CA CYS A 171 3.08 -2.69 13.81
C CYS A 171 2.78 -1.46 14.65
N ALA A 172 2.61 -0.29 14.02
CA ALA A 172 2.20 0.93 14.70
C ALA A 172 0.85 0.77 15.42
N GLN A 173 -0.20 0.29 14.72
CA GLN A 173 -1.50 0.06 15.35
C GLN A 173 -1.46 -1.00 16.46
N ILE A 174 -0.78 -2.12 16.22
CA ILE A 174 -0.66 -3.22 17.20
C ILE A 174 0.06 -2.74 18.46
N GLY A 175 1.17 -2.03 18.30
CA GLY A 175 1.91 -1.42 19.40
C GLY A 175 1.06 -0.41 20.17
N LEU A 176 0.35 0.48 19.45
CA LEU A 176 -0.50 1.51 20.06
C LEU A 176 -1.65 0.93 20.86
N HIS A 177 -2.32 -0.10 20.33
CA HIS A 177 -3.63 -0.49 20.84
C HIS A 177 -3.66 -1.84 21.53
N HIS A 178 -2.67 -2.72 21.38
CA HIS A 178 -2.82 -4.11 21.83
C HIS A 178 -1.72 -4.58 22.78
N VAL A 179 -0.46 -4.19 22.58
CA VAL A 179 0.64 -4.88 23.26
C VAL A 179 1.13 -4.19 24.53
N PHE A 180 1.15 -2.86 24.56
CA PHE A 180 1.83 -2.11 25.63
C PHE A 180 0.92 -1.41 26.63
N ARG A 181 -0.35 -1.81 26.71
CA ARG A 181 -1.36 -1.16 27.58
C ARG A 181 -0.93 -1.06 29.05
N GLU A 182 -0.24 -2.08 29.55
CA GLU A 182 0.23 -2.15 30.94
C GLU A 182 1.34 -1.15 31.27
N ARG A 183 2.01 -0.58 30.25
CA ARG A 183 3.12 0.37 30.41
C ARG A 183 2.67 1.83 30.45
N GLY A 184 1.37 2.09 30.30
CA GLY A 184 0.79 3.43 30.24
C GLY A 184 0.45 3.88 28.81
N PRO A 185 -0.08 5.10 28.66
CA PRO A 185 -0.45 5.66 27.37
C PRO A 185 0.80 6.04 26.57
N ILE A 186 0.81 5.70 25.27
CA ILE A 186 1.85 6.13 24.34
C ILE A 186 1.61 7.59 23.94
N ASP A 187 2.59 8.44 24.22
CA ASP A 187 2.55 9.89 23.96
C ASP A 187 3.01 10.25 22.53
N LEU A 188 3.92 9.44 21.98
CA LEU A 188 4.59 9.70 20.71
C LEU A 188 4.93 8.38 20.01
N VAL A 189 4.76 8.33 18.69
CA VAL A 189 5.30 7.27 17.85
C VAL A 189 6.52 7.78 17.09
N VAL A 190 7.62 7.02 17.09
CA VAL A 190 8.81 7.29 16.29
C VAL A 190 9.02 6.10 15.35
N SER A 191 8.92 6.34 14.05
CA SER A 191 9.19 5.35 13.02
C SER A 191 10.61 5.58 12.48
N GLY A 192 11.50 4.59 12.62
CA GLY A 192 12.90 4.65 12.20
C GLY A 192 13.92 4.46 13.36
N PRO A 193 15.20 4.84 13.16
CA PRO A 193 15.72 5.55 11.99
C PRO A 193 15.83 4.62 10.79
N ASN A 194 15.32 5.04 9.64
CA ASN A 194 15.45 4.32 8.37
C ASN A 194 16.91 4.27 7.91
N PHE A 195 17.33 3.12 7.34
CA PHE A 195 18.58 3.01 6.61
C PHE A 195 18.46 3.56 5.19
N GLY A 196 18.50 4.89 5.07
CA GLY A 196 18.32 5.61 3.82
C GLY A 196 17.50 6.87 4.02
N ARG A 197 17.39 7.69 2.96
CA ARG A 197 16.65 8.96 3.01
C ARG A 197 15.19 8.76 2.60
N ASN A 198 14.32 9.60 3.15
CA ASN A 198 12.92 9.74 2.73
C ASN A 198 12.57 11.21 2.45
N SER A 199 13.53 11.96 1.90
CA SER A 199 13.35 13.34 1.42
C SER A 199 12.82 13.34 -0.01
N THR A 200 12.01 14.33 -0.39
CA THR A 200 11.29 14.43 -1.69
C THR A 200 10.09 13.50 -1.81
N ALA A 201 9.13 13.87 -2.68
CA ALA A 201 7.85 13.18 -2.83
C ALA A 201 7.97 11.72 -3.25
N LEU A 202 8.85 11.39 -4.21
CA LEU A 202 9.02 10.01 -4.69
C LEU A 202 9.43 9.04 -3.59
N PHE A 203 10.46 9.38 -2.80
CA PHE A 203 10.87 8.53 -1.67
C PHE A 203 9.83 8.52 -0.55
N ALA A 204 9.25 9.68 -0.24
CA ALA A 204 8.22 9.78 0.80
C ALA A 204 6.99 8.91 0.53
N LEU A 205 6.51 8.86 -0.73
CA LEU A 205 5.33 8.08 -1.11
C LEU A 205 5.55 6.57 -1.05
N SER A 206 6.78 6.11 -1.25
CA SER A 206 7.14 4.69 -1.17
C SER A 206 7.59 4.25 0.24
N SER A 207 7.82 5.19 1.16
CA SER A 207 8.41 4.92 2.47
C SER A 207 7.49 4.15 3.43
N GLY A 208 7.95 2.99 3.90
CA GLY A 208 7.31 2.29 5.01
C GLY A 208 7.49 3.02 6.35
N THR A 209 8.64 3.70 6.52
CA THR A 209 8.91 4.56 7.67
C THR A 209 7.85 5.66 7.82
N LEU A 210 7.57 6.42 6.74
CA LEU A 210 6.50 7.43 6.75
C LEU A 210 5.14 6.76 6.87
N GLY A 211 4.91 5.63 6.20
CA GLY A 211 3.66 4.88 6.30
C GLY A 211 3.27 4.55 7.74
N ALA A 212 4.20 4.07 8.57
CA ALA A 212 3.93 3.80 9.98
C ALA A 212 3.64 5.07 10.79
N ALA A 213 4.35 6.18 10.51
CA ALA A 213 4.09 7.46 11.16
C ALA A 213 2.72 8.04 10.76
N MET A 214 2.35 7.94 9.48
CA MET A 214 1.02 8.32 8.99
C MET A 214 -0.07 7.48 9.65
N GLU A 215 0.17 6.18 9.84
CA GLU A 215 -0.77 5.30 10.52
C GLU A 215 -1.00 5.71 11.98
N ALA A 216 0.08 5.99 12.71
CA ALA A 216 0.00 6.51 14.07
C ALA A 216 -0.76 7.85 14.14
N ALA A 217 -0.52 8.74 13.17
CA ALA A 217 -1.22 10.01 13.04
C ALA A 217 -2.73 9.83 12.79
N VAL A 218 -3.13 8.90 11.92
CA VAL A 218 -4.55 8.53 11.72
C VAL A 218 -5.18 7.99 13.01
N CYS A 219 -4.39 7.29 13.83
CA CYS A 219 -4.78 6.86 15.18
C CYS A 219 -4.78 8.00 16.23
N ARG A 220 -4.69 9.27 15.81
CA ARG A 220 -4.65 10.48 16.66
C ARG A 220 -3.49 10.44 17.66
N ARG A 221 -2.33 9.98 17.21
CA ARG A 221 -1.08 10.04 17.96
C ARG A 221 -0.04 10.83 17.20
N ARG A 222 0.66 11.70 17.91
CA ARG A 222 1.79 12.46 17.35
C ARG A 222 2.83 11.45 16.85
N ALA A 223 3.36 11.69 15.65
CA ALA A 223 4.27 10.75 15.02
C ALA A 223 5.46 11.43 14.33
N ILE A 224 6.64 10.83 14.43
CA ILE A 224 7.85 11.29 13.75
C ILE A 224 8.37 10.14 12.91
N ALA A 225 8.44 10.32 11.60
CA ALA A 225 9.26 9.46 10.72
C ALA A 225 10.69 10.00 10.72
N LEU A 226 11.66 9.15 11.03
CA LEU A 226 13.07 9.50 11.17
C LEU A 226 13.90 8.70 10.17
N SER A 227 14.77 9.37 9.43
CA SER A 227 15.54 8.76 8.35
C SER A 227 16.97 9.29 8.35
N TYR A 228 17.95 8.40 8.20
CA TYR A 228 19.37 8.76 8.14
C TYR A 228 19.83 8.74 6.68
N ALA A 229 19.97 9.94 6.11
CA ALA A 229 20.42 10.11 4.75
C ALA A 229 21.95 9.92 4.68
N HIS A 230 22.39 8.79 4.13
CA HIS A 230 23.79 8.57 3.85
C HIS A 230 24.18 9.07 2.45
N PHE A 231 25.47 9.29 2.26
CA PHE A 231 26.05 9.83 1.03
C PHE A 231 27.17 8.91 0.57
N LYS A 232 26.97 8.25 -0.58
CA LYS A 232 27.93 7.29 -1.10
C LYS A 232 29.31 7.94 -1.26
N GLY A 233 30.35 7.26 -0.78
CA GLY A 233 31.74 7.70 -0.90
C GLY A 233 32.13 8.88 -0.03
N ARG A 234 31.23 9.42 0.81
CA ARG A 234 31.56 10.49 1.76
C ARG A 234 31.81 9.97 3.18
N GLN A 235 31.18 8.86 3.57
CA GLN A 235 31.36 8.22 4.86
C GLN A 235 30.86 6.77 4.83
N ASP A 236 31.30 5.96 5.79
CA ASP A 236 30.69 4.67 6.08
C ASP A 236 29.37 4.90 6.84
N PRO A 237 28.21 4.52 6.28
CA PRO A 237 26.93 4.66 6.96
C PRO A 237 26.78 3.78 8.20
N LYS A 238 27.67 2.79 8.40
CA LYS A 238 27.71 1.89 9.56
C LYS A 238 28.75 2.30 10.61
N ASP A 239 29.45 3.43 10.42
CA ASP A 239 30.42 3.98 11.38
C ASP A 239 29.73 4.25 12.75
N PRO A 240 30.13 3.54 13.83
CA PRO A 240 29.52 3.70 15.14
C PRO A 240 29.56 5.14 15.69
N SER A 241 30.64 5.90 15.41
CA SER A 241 30.82 7.28 15.89
C SER A 241 29.83 8.23 15.23
N ILE A 242 29.58 8.05 13.92
CA ILE A 242 28.62 8.88 13.18
C ILE A 242 27.19 8.51 13.58
N ILE A 243 26.89 7.22 13.76
CA ILE A 243 25.58 6.75 14.24
C ILE A 243 25.28 7.28 15.64
N GLU A 244 26.26 7.29 16.55
CA GLU A 244 26.08 7.84 17.89
C GLU A 244 25.78 9.35 17.84
N GLN A 245 26.50 10.11 17.02
CA GLN A 245 26.23 11.53 16.78
C GLN A 245 24.83 11.77 16.22
N ALA A 246 24.43 11.01 15.19
CA ALA A 246 23.11 11.11 14.57
C ALA A 246 22.01 10.78 15.58
N THR A 247 22.20 9.74 16.38
CA THR A 247 21.26 9.31 17.42
C THR A 247 21.10 10.38 18.50
N ARG A 248 22.20 10.95 19.00
CA ARG A 248 22.15 12.02 19.99
C ARG A 248 21.47 13.27 19.43
N HIS A 249 21.72 13.61 18.17
CA HIS A 249 21.01 14.69 17.47
C HIS A 249 19.51 14.40 17.34
N SER A 250 19.13 13.20 16.88
CA SER A 250 17.75 12.78 16.72
C SER A 250 16.96 12.85 18.01
N VAL A 251 17.53 12.44 19.15
CA VAL A 251 16.88 12.60 20.46
C VAL A 251 16.62 14.07 20.79
N ARG A 252 17.56 14.99 20.46
CA ARG A 252 17.33 16.44 20.64
C ARG A 252 16.19 16.95 19.74
N VAL A 253 16.16 16.52 18.47
CA VAL A 253 15.11 16.91 17.52
C VAL A 253 13.74 16.37 17.97
N ILE A 254 13.64 15.10 18.35
CA ILE A 254 12.42 14.47 18.86
C ILE A 254 11.88 15.24 20.09
N LYS A 255 12.75 15.54 21.06
CA LYS A 255 12.37 16.34 22.24
C LYS A 255 11.90 17.74 21.85
N ALA A 256 12.59 18.40 20.92
CA ALA A 256 12.23 19.74 20.46
C ALA A 256 10.85 19.74 19.78
N LEU A 257 10.60 18.80 18.86
CA LEU A 257 9.33 18.68 18.14
C LEU A 257 8.17 18.33 19.09
N ALA A 258 8.36 17.38 20.01
CA ALA A 258 7.32 17.04 20.99
C ALA A 258 6.92 18.25 21.87
N ARG A 259 7.90 19.07 22.25
CA ARG A 259 7.67 20.30 23.03
C ARG A 259 6.95 21.37 22.21
N GLN A 260 7.42 21.61 20.99
CA GLN A 260 6.96 22.68 20.10
C GLN A 260 5.78 22.27 19.20
N TRP A 261 5.25 21.05 19.37
CA TRP A 261 4.14 20.57 18.56
C TRP A 261 2.96 21.54 18.60
N PRO A 262 2.49 22.04 17.44
CA PRO A 262 1.46 23.06 17.39
C PRO A 262 0.13 22.54 17.95
N THR A 263 -0.64 23.43 18.58
CA THR A 263 -1.91 23.11 19.25
C THR A 263 -3.14 23.36 18.36
N ASP A 264 -2.95 23.96 17.19
CA ASP A 264 -4.00 24.30 16.22
C ASP A 264 -4.33 23.15 15.25
N GLU A 265 -3.82 21.95 15.53
CA GLU A 265 -3.98 20.74 14.70
C GLU A 265 -3.44 20.88 13.26
N SER A 266 -2.57 21.86 13.00
CA SER A 266 -1.94 22.07 11.69
C SER A 266 -0.95 20.97 11.30
N VAL A 267 -0.47 20.17 12.26
CA VAL A 267 0.52 19.11 12.04
C VAL A 267 0.10 17.81 12.73
N ASP A 268 -0.02 16.75 11.93
CA ASP A 268 -0.32 15.40 12.43
C ASP A 268 0.95 14.58 12.66
N LEU A 269 1.98 14.79 11.83
CA LEU A 269 3.27 14.12 11.90
C LEU A 269 4.41 14.98 11.32
N TYR A 270 5.65 14.61 11.63
CA TYR A 270 6.85 15.15 10.97
C TYR A 270 7.62 14.04 10.25
N THR A 271 8.16 14.32 9.07
CA THR A 271 9.28 13.55 8.52
C THR A 271 10.59 14.29 8.76
N VAL A 272 11.59 13.58 9.29
CA VAL A 272 12.88 14.11 9.70
C VAL A 272 13.97 13.35 8.96
N ASN A 273 14.73 14.05 8.13
CA ASN A 273 15.86 13.50 7.41
C ASN A 273 17.16 14.07 7.99
N VAL A 274 17.91 13.25 8.72
CA VAL A 274 19.21 13.62 9.28
C VAL A 274 20.29 13.29 8.25
N ALA A 275 21.04 14.30 7.81
CA ALA A 275 22.21 14.06 6.97
C ALA A 275 23.31 13.38 7.80
N LEU A 276 23.59 12.11 7.49
CA LEU A 276 24.49 11.25 8.25
C LEU A 276 25.96 11.56 7.95
N LEU A 277 26.40 12.78 8.24
CA LEU A 277 27.76 13.27 7.94
C LEU A 277 28.54 13.56 9.23
N PRO A 278 29.88 13.47 9.21
CA PRO A 278 30.69 13.95 10.32
C PRO A 278 30.34 15.41 10.70
N GLY A 279 30.22 15.66 12.00
CA GLY A 279 29.88 16.99 12.52
C GLY A 279 28.42 17.41 12.34
N LEU A 280 27.51 16.48 11.98
CA LEU A 280 26.07 16.77 11.80
C LEU A 280 25.43 17.54 12.96
N GLU A 281 25.93 17.35 14.18
CA GLU A 281 25.37 18.00 15.38
C GLU A 281 25.52 19.52 15.40
N THR A 282 26.49 20.05 14.64
CA THR A 282 26.75 21.48 14.50
C THR A 282 26.03 22.09 13.30
N ARG A 283 25.45 21.25 12.43
CA ARG A 283 24.72 21.69 11.25
C ARG A 283 23.31 22.11 11.62
N ARG A 284 22.69 22.91 10.73
CA ARG A 284 21.34 23.43 10.95
C ARG A 284 20.30 22.31 10.95
N THR A 285 19.28 22.45 11.78
CA THR A 285 18.01 21.73 11.70
C THR A 285 16.96 22.71 11.18
N ILE A 286 16.38 22.44 10.03
CA ILE A 286 15.59 23.42 9.26
C ILE A 286 14.20 22.84 8.98
N PHE A 287 13.16 23.64 9.19
CA PHE A 287 11.82 23.32 8.68
C PHE A 287 11.78 23.53 7.18
N THR A 288 11.33 22.51 6.44
CA THR A 288 11.34 22.51 4.97
C THR A 288 10.01 22.03 4.42
N PRO A 289 9.53 22.53 3.27
CA PRO A 289 8.55 21.83 2.47
C PRO A 289 9.17 20.59 1.84
N MET A 290 8.32 19.60 1.52
CA MET A 290 8.72 18.47 0.69
C MET A 290 8.87 18.91 -0.76
N LEU A 291 9.98 18.56 -1.41
CA LEU A 291 10.15 18.76 -2.84
C LEU A 291 9.25 17.81 -3.64
N GLN A 292 8.43 18.36 -4.51
CA GLN A 292 7.70 17.57 -5.51
C GLN A 292 8.65 17.19 -6.66
N ASN A 293 8.74 15.90 -6.97
CA ASN A 293 9.51 15.37 -8.09
C ASN A 293 8.78 14.20 -8.78
N TYR A 294 9.27 13.81 -9.95
CA TYR A 294 8.66 12.83 -10.84
C TYR A 294 9.75 11.97 -11.47
N TRP A 295 9.38 10.75 -11.91
CA TRP A 295 10.25 9.97 -12.77
C TRP A 295 10.41 10.68 -14.11
N GLY A 296 11.63 10.75 -14.65
CA GLY A 296 11.89 11.33 -15.96
C GLY A 296 11.40 10.42 -17.10
N ASP A 297 11.49 10.89 -18.33
CA ASP A 297 11.16 10.08 -19.50
C ASP A 297 12.06 8.83 -19.57
N GLY A 298 11.44 7.65 -19.58
CA GLY A 298 12.14 6.36 -19.46
C GLY A 298 12.71 6.07 -18.06
N GLY A 299 12.37 6.89 -17.05
CA GLY A 299 12.60 6.62 -15.64
C GLY A 299 11.57 5.61 -15.15
N THR A 300 11.94 4.34 -15.17
CA THR A 300 11.12 3.26 -14.63
C THR A 300 11.78 2.68 -13.39
N CYS A 301 10.98 2.07 -12.53
CA CYS A 301 11.52 1.25 -11.44
C CYS A 301 11.93 -0.15 -11.91
N PHE A 302 11.69 -0.48 -13.19
CA PHE A 302 11.86 -1.83 -13.73
C PHE A 302 12.62 -1.80 -15.05
N THR A 303 13.57 -2.70 -15.19
CA THR A 303 14.31 -2.97 -16.43
C THR A 303 13.89 -4.32 -16.98
N GLU A 304 13.66 -4.40 -18.29
CA GLU A 304 13.40 -5.68 -18.97
C GLU A 304 14.66 -6.55 -18.96
N VAL A 305 14.51 -7.84 -18.68
CA VAL A 305 15.59 -8.82 -18.61
C VAL A 305 15.24 -10.09 -19.38
N GLU A 306 16.25 -10.74 -19.96
CA GLU A 306 16.11 -12.06 -20.58
C GLU A 306 16.52 -13.17 -19.58
N GLY A 307 15.65 -14.15 -19.34
CA GLY A 307 15.99 -15.35 -18.55
C GLY A 307 15.97 -15.20 -17.02
N SER A 308 16.26 -16.32 -16.32
CA SER A 308 15.91 -16.58 -14.92
C SER A 308 16.46 -15.56 -13.92
N VAL A 309 15.57 -15.09 -13.04
CA VAL A 309 15.80 -14.15 -11.95
C VAL A 309 16.81 -14.73 -10.95
N GLY A 310 17.89 -13.99 -10.66
CA GLY A 310 18.88 -14.33 -9.64
C GLY A 310 18.37 -14.12 -8.21
N ASP A 311 19.24 -14.35 -7.22
CA ASP A 311 18.92 -14.28 -5.79
C ASP A 311 18.42 -12.88 -5.37
N GLU A 312 17.23 -12.82 -4.76
CA GLU A 312 16.49 -11.57 -4.51
C GLU A 312 17.07 -10.78 -3.31
N ASP A 313 17.66 -11.48 -2.33
CA ASP A 313 18.10 -10.91 -1.05
C ASP A 313 19.41 -10.08 -1.18
N GLU A 314 20.40 -10.57 -1.94
CA GLU A 314 21.69 -9.86 -2.13
C GLU A 314 21.53 -8.56 -2.94
N GLU A 315 20.53 -8.50 -3.81
CA GLU A 315 20.29 -7.34 -4.68
C GLU A 315 19.63 -6.17 -3.93
N GLU A 316 18.74 -6.46 -2.97
CA GLU A 316 18.09 -5.44 -2.16
C GLU A 316 19.12 -4.65 -1.32
N GLU A 317 20.13 -5.33 -0.76
CA GLU A 317 21.24 -4.70 -0.03
C GLU A 317 22.11 -3.81 -0.94
N ARG A 318 22.40 -4.25 -2.18
CA ARG A 318 23.18 -3.48 -3.15
C ARG A 318 22.48 -2.18 -3.56
N ILE A 319 21.15 -2.23 -3.73
CA ILE A 319 20.34 -1.07 -4.14
C ILE A 319 20.37 0.01 -3.07
N ARG A 320 20.23 -0.37 -1.79
CA ARG A 320 20.34 0.54 -0.63
C ARG A 320 21.66 1.31 -0.63
N GLY A 321 22.79 0.63 -0.86
CA GLY A 321 24.10 1.27 -0.98
C GLY A 321 24.28 2.17 -2.22
N SER A 322 23.36 2.10 -3.19
CA SER A 322 23.41 2.83 -4.46
C SER A 322 22.54 4.09 -4.51
N GLU A 323 21.78 4.41 -3.45
CA GLU A 323 21.05 5.68 -3.26
C GLU A 323 21.96 6.94 -3.15
N GLY A 324 23.14 6.90 -3.78
CA GLY A 324 24.09 8.02 -3.88
C GLY A 324 24.95 7.98 -5.13
N SER A 325 24.50 7.37 -6.24
CA SER A 325 25.27 7.30 -7.49
C SER A 325 24.43 7.58 -8.73
N ALA A 326 24.84 8.60 -9.50
CA ALA A 326 24.45 8.76 -10.89
C ALA A 326 25.41 7.96 -11.79
N LYS A 327 24.98 6.80 -12.31
CA LYS A 327 25.57 6.19 -13.50
C LYS A 327 24.50 5.46 -14.30
N ALA A 328 24.21 5.98 -15.50
CA ALA A 328 23.48 5.27 -16.53
C ALA A 328 24.47 4.39 -17.30
N ASN A 329 24.27 3.07 -17.26
CA ASN A 329 24.91 2.14 -18.18
C ASN A 329 23.80 1.30 -18.82
N GLY A 330 23.34 1.74 -19.99
CA GLY A 330 22.55 0.93 -20.91
C GLY A 330 23.40 0.64 -22.13
N THR A 331 24.13 -0.48 -22.12
CA THR A 331 24.76 -1.00 -23.34
C THR A 331 23.74 -1.90 -24.03
N ARG A 332 23.27 -1.49 -25.21
CA ARG A 332 22.54 -2.39 -26.13
C ARG A 332 23.54 -3.10 -27.01
N THR A 333 23.45 -4.42 -27.10
CA THR A 333 24.18 -5.25 -28.07
C THR A 333 23.21 -6.11 -28.85
N GLY A 334 23.25 -5.96 -30.19
CA GLY A 334 23.22 -7.05 -31.17
C GLY A 334 21.89 -7.70 -31.51
N ASP A 335 21.35 -7.29 -32.67
CA ASP A 335 20.83 -8.08 -33.80
C ASP A 335 20.35 -9.53 -33.59
N ASP A 336 19.11 -9.79 -34.02
CA ASP A 336 18.75 -11.03 -34.73
C ASP A 336 17.66 -10.73 -35.78
N GLU A 337 17.89 -11.22 -36.99
CA GLU A 337 16.98 -11.15 -38.14
C GLU A 337 15.92 -12.27 -38.11
N ASP A 338 14.72 -11.90 -38.56
CA ASP A 338 13.67 -12.72 -39.19
C ASP A 338 12.94 -13.82 -38.38
N SER A 339 11.65 -13.58 -38.10
CA SER A 339 10.55 -14.47 -38.52
C SER A 339 9.18 -13.99 -38.02
N GLY A 340 8.26 -13.78 -38.96
CA GLY A 340 6.80 -13.90 -38.80
C GLY A 340 6.10 -12.95 -37.82
N GLU A 341 5.30 -12.02 -38.36
CA GLU A 341 4.41 -11.11 -37.60
C GLU A 341 3.46 -11.86 -36.64
N ASN A 342 3.91 -12.10 -35.41
CA ASN A 342 3.03 -12.48 -34.32
C ASN A 342 2.57 -11.19 -33.64
N LYS A 343 1.39 -10.69 -34.02
CA LYS A 343 0.77 -9.45 -33.48
C LYS A 343 0.24 -9.62 -32.04
N GLY A 344 0.91 -10.42 -31.22
CA GLY A 344 0.55 -10.71 -29.84
C GLY A 344 1.49 -10.01 -28.84
N ILE A 345 1.02 -9.86 -27.59
CA ILE A 345 1.87 -9.38 -26.50
C ILE A 345 2.97 -10.42 -26.24
N ILE A 346 4.23 -10.00 -26.38
CA ILE A 346 5.41 -10.84 -26.10
C ILE A 346 5.54 -11.01 -24.59
N HIS A 347 5.78 -12.24 -24.15
CA HIS A 347 6.08 -12.54 -22.74
C HIS A 347 7.45 -11.95 -22.37
N ARG A 348 7.48 -11.06 -21.37
CA ARG A 348 8.68 -10.33 -20.94
C ARG A 348 8.88 -10.48 -19.45
N HIS A 349 10.14 -10.52 -19.01
CA HIS A 349 10.51 -10.50 -17.60
C HIS A 349 11.06 -9.12 -17.24
N PHE A 350 10.77 -8.67 -16.01
CA PHE A 350 11.19 -7.37 -15.52
C PHE A 350 11.88 -7.54 -14.18
N LYS A 351 12.98 -6.83 -13.99
CA LYS A 351 13.71 -6.76 -12.73
C LYS A 351 13.54 -5.37 -12.12
N TRP A 352 13.31 -5.29 -10.81
CA TRP A 352 13.31 -4.02 -10.09
C TRP A 352 14.71 -3.41 -10.11
N GLN A 353 14.85 -2.27 -10.76
CA GLN A 353 16.11 -1.54 -10.90
C GLN A 353 15.83 -0.05 -11.16
N PRO A 354 15.44 0.71 -10.12
CA PRO A 354 15.06 2.10 -10.27
C PRO A 354 16.24 3.00 -10.66
N ARG A 355 15.97 3.94 -11.58
CA ARG A 355 16.92 4.97 -11.99
C ARG A 355 16.79 6.21 -11.10
N PHE A 356 17.55 6.26 -10.00
CA PHE A 356 17.50 7.40 -9.07
C PHE A 356 18.18 8.68 -9.56
N VAL A 357 18.83 8.66 -10.74
CA VAL A 357 19.49 9.84 -11.33
C VAL A 357 18.54 11.03 -11.38
N ASP A 358 17.31 10.79 -11.86
CA ASP A 358 16.29 11.82 -12.06
C ASP A 358 15.86 12.44 -10.72
N VAL A 359 15.83 11.62 -9.67
CA VAL A 359 15.52 12.07 -8.30
C VAL A 359 16.60 13.03 -7.80
N TYR A 360 17.88 12.69 -7.96
CA TYR A 360 18.96 13.58 -7.52
C TYR A 360 19.07 14.85 -8.36
N GLN A 361 18.92 14.73 -9.68
CA GLN A 361 18.90 15.87 -10.58
C GLN A 361 17.77 16.84 -10.22
N SER A 362 16.58 16.32 -9.87
CA SER A 362 15.46 17.18 -9.43
C SER A 362 15.78 18.00 -8.19
N VAL A 363 16.65 17.50 -7.29
CA VAL A 363 17.09 18.26 -6.12
C VAL A 363 18.11 19.34 -6.51
N GLU A 364 19.04 19.02 -7.40
CA GLU A 364 20.05 19.96 -7.90
C GLU A 364 19.43 21.13 -8.68
N GLU A 365 18.36 20.87 -9.43
CA GLU A 365 17.65 21.87 -10.22
C GLU A 365 16.64 22.68 -9.38
N ALA A 366 16.22 22.16 -8.23
CA ALA A 366 15.24 22.82 -7.38
C ALA A 366 15.84 24.03 -6.63
N PRO A 367 15.05 25.10 -6.40
CA PRO A 367 15.51 26.22 -5.60
C PRO A 367 15.77 25.81 -4.14
N PRO A 368 16.71 26.48 -3.45
CA PRO A 368 16.97 26.25 -2.03
C PRO A 368 15.73 26.33 -1.14
N GLY A 369 15.75 25.57 -0.03
CA GLY A 369 14.74 25.63 1.03
C GLY A 369 13.87 24.39 1.16
N ASN A 370 13.85 23.51 0.16
CA ASN A 370 13.15 22.21 0.24
C ASN A 370 13.93 21.15 1.02
N ASP A 371 13.28 20.05 1.36
CA ASP A 371 13.85 18.94 2.15
C ASP A 371 15.04 18.25 1.46
N GLY A 372 14.94 17.98 0.15
CA GLY A 372 16.02 17.42 -0.65
C GLY A 372 17.27 18.30 -0.61
N TRP A 373 17.10 19.60 -0.85
CA TRP A 373 18.18 20.60 -0.79
C TRP A 373 18.83 20.63 0.59
N ALA A 374 18.03 20.69 1.66
CA ALA A 374 18.55 20.75 3.02
C ALA A 374 19.41 19.53 3.34
N VAL A 375 18.97 18.33 2.95
CA VAL A 375 19.75 17.10 3.09
C VAL A 375 21.02 17.14 2.23
N GLN A 376 20.95 17.60 0.97
CA GLN A 376 22.11 17.71 0.08
C GLN A 376 23.22 18.63 0.64
N GLU A 377 22.83 19.75 1.24
CA GLU A 377 23.73 20.67 1.97
C GLU A 377 24.19 20.09 3.33
N GLY A 378 23.68 18.91 3.67
CA GLY A 378 23.97 18.17 4.88
C GLY A 378 23.32 18.73 6.14
N HIS A 379 22.27 19.53 6.02
CA HIS A 379 21.44 19.94 7.13
C HIS A 379 20.43 18.83 7.48
N THR A 380 19.90 18.87 8.70
CA THR A 380 18.74 18.05 9.08
C THR A 380 17.48 18.76 8.59
N SER A 381 16.71 18.08 7.73
CA SER A 381 15.40 18.54 7.27
C SER A 381 14.30 18.06 8.22
N VAL A 382 13.34 18.93 8.50
CA VAL A 382 12.10 18.62 9.23
C VAL A 382 10.91 19.13 8.43
N THR A 383 10.08 18.22 7.94
CA THR A 383 8.90 18.57 7.14
C THR A 383 7.63 18.27 7.93
N PRO A 384 6.84 19.29 8.32
CA PRO A 384 5.53 19.09 8.92
C PRO A 384 4.54 18.53 7.89
N MET A 385 3.71 17.56 8.30
CA MET A 385 2.77 16.89 7.40
C MET A 385 1.40 16.71 8.06
N LYS A 386 0.37 16.57 7.20
CA LYS A 386 -0.93 15.99 7.56
C LYS A 386 -0.96 14.54 7.12
N ALA A 387 -1.68 13.69 7.85
CA ALA A 387 -1.90 12.30 7.45
C ALA A 387 -3.03 12.21 6.43
N ASN A 388 -2.83 12.82 5.27
CA ASN A 388 -3.77 12.82 4.14
C ASN A 388 -3.02 12.87 2.81
N PHE A 389 -3.75 12.63 1.72
CA PHE A 389 -3.32 13.06 0.41
C PHE A 389 -3.72 14.52 0.27
N TRP A 390 -2.76 15.43 0.36
CA TRP A 390 -3.01 16.86 0.19
C TRP A 390 -3.65 17.12 -1.18
N GLN A 391 -4.68 17.96 -1.23
CA GLN A 391 -5.49 18.16 -2.43
C GLN A 391 -4.89 19.27 -3.30
N ALA A 392 -4.59 18.95 -4.55
CA ALA A 392 -4.15 19.91 -5.55
C ALA A 392 -5.35 20.60 -6.22
N ALA A 393 -5.08 21.71 -6.92
CA ALA A 393 -6.06 22.42 -7.75
C ALA A 393 -7.38 22.72 -7.02
N SER A 394 -7.30 23.33 -5.83
CA SER A 394 -8.48 23.66 -5.00
C SER A 394 -9.53 24.52 -5.72
N HIS A 395 -9.14 25.24 -6.78
CA HIS A 395 -10.04 25.97 -7.66
C HIS A 395 -10.99 25.07 -8.49
N LEU A 396 -10.78 23.75 -8.51
CA LEU A 396 -11.67 22.76 -9.10
C LEU A 396 -12.75 22.26 -8.13
N HIS A 397 -12.59 22.50 -6.82
CA HIS A 397 -13.53 21.99 -5.83
C HIS A 397 -14.92 22.59 -6.04
N GLY A 398 -15.94 21.73 -6.11
CA GLY A 398 -17.34 22.13 -6.33
C GLY A 398 -17.68 22.53 -7.77
N LYS A 399 -16.74 22.41 -8.72
CA LYS A 399 -17.03 22.55 -10.15
C LYS A 399 -17.44 21.21 -10.73
N ASP A 400 -18.39 21.25 -11.66
CA ASP A 400 -18.74 20.07 -12.45
C ASP A 400 -17.55 19.66 -13.33
N LEU A 401 -17.28 18.35 -13.37
CA LEU A 401 -16.33 17.78 -14.33
C LEU A 401 -17.00 17.83 -15.71
N ASP A 402 -16.41 18.58 -16.63
CA ASP A 402 -16.90 18.63 -18.00
C ASP A 402 -16.62 17.29 -18.71
N LEU A 403 -17.68 16.53 -18.96
CA LEU A 403 -17.64 15.24 -19.65
C LEU A 403 -17.91 15.37 -21.17
N GLN A 404 -18.00 16.59 -21.70
CA GLN A 404 -18.31 16.81 -23.12
C GLN A 404 -17.12 16.48 -24.02
N TYR A 405 -16.85 15.20 -24.19
CA TYR A 405 -15.98 14.67 -25.24
C TYR A 405 -16.83 14.34 -26.48
N HIS A 406 -17.34 15.37 -27.16
CA HIS A 406 -17.93 15.18 -28.48
C HIS A 406 -16.80 15.03 -29.50
N ILE A 407 -16.48 13.77 -29.87
CA ILE A 407 -15.79 13.52 -31.14
C ILE A 407 -16.81 13.89 -32.21
N SER A 408 -16.69 15.10 -32.75
CA SER A 408 -17.31 15.44 -34.02
C SER A 408 -16.68 14.54 -35.08
N PHE A 409 -17.30 13.39 -35.35
CA PHE A 409 -17.12 12.76 -36.65
C PHE A 409 -17.58 13.79 -37.67
N GLU A 410 -16.64 14.35 -38.42
CA GLU A 410 -16.93 15.10 -39.63
C GLU A 410 -17.68 14.16 -40.58
N ALA A 411 -19.01 14.15 -40.47
CA ALA A 411 -19.86 13.63 -41.52
C ALA A 411 -19.59 14.49 -42.75
N LYS A 412 -19.04 13.86 -43.80
CA LYS A 412 -18.89 14.48 -45.13
C LYS A 412 -20.18 15.24 -45.48
N PRO A 413 -20.08 16.44 -46.08
CA PRO A 413 -21.23 17.29 -46.31
C PRO A 413 -22.23 16.59 -47.24
N SER A 414 -23.40 16.26 -46.72
CA SER A 414 -24.57 15.96 -47.54
C SER A 414 -25.20 17.27 -48.05
N PRO A 415 -25.85 17.27 -49.23
CA PRO A 415 -26.37 18.50 -49.82
C PRO A 415 -27.53 19.08 -48.99
N SER A 416 -27.63 20.41 -49.06
CA SER A 416 -28.56 21.30 -48.34
C SER A 416 -30.04 20.88 -48.31
N PRO A 417 -30.80 21.33 -47.29
CA PRO A 417 -32.10 20.76 -46.95
C PRO A 417 -33.20 21.29 -47.87
N VAL A 418 -33.93 20.38 -48.51
CA VAL A 418 -35.25 20.69 -49.05
C VAL A 418 -36.24 20.57 -47.91
N ALA A 419 -36.94 21.67 -47.62
CA ALA A 419 -38.01 21.70 -46.63
C ALA A 419 -39.12 20.71 -47.03
N SER A 420 -39.23 19.63 -46.26
CA SER A 420 -40.42 18.78 -46.24
C SER A 420 -40.82 18.58 -44.79
N THR A 421 -41.92 19.22 -44.44
CA THR A 421 -42.62 19.11 -43.16
C THR A 421 -43.00 17.64 -42.97
N SER A 422 -42.22 16.90 -42.17
CA SER A 422 -42.48 15.50 -41.87
C SER A 422 -43.17 15.37 -40.52
N THR A 423 -44.45 15.02 -40.55
CA THR A 423 -45.25 14.59 -39.39
C THR A 423 -45.09 13.09 -39.12
N LEU A 424 -43.89 12.54 -39.28
CA LEU A 424 -43.62 11.13 -38.97
C LEU A 424 -42.97 11.00 -37.61
N VAL A 425 -43.72 10.41 -36.67
CA VAL A 425 -43.24 9.85 -35.41
C VAL A 425 -42.10 8.89 -35.72
N LEU A 426 -40.89 9.22 -35.25
CA LEU A 426 -39.73 8.33 -35.26
C LEU A 426 -40.08 7.06 -34.47
N ARG A 427 -40.03 5.90 -35.12
CA ARG A 427 -40.00 4.59 -34.42
C ARG A 427 -38.53 4.25 -34.05
N PRO A 428 -38.28 3.59 -32.90
CA PRO A 428 -36.92 3.24 -32.44
C PRO A 428 -36.25 2.24 -33.39
N LYS A 429 -34.94 2.42 -33.64
CA LYS A 429 -34.19 1.70 -34.68
C LYS A 429 -33.50 0.41 -34.21
N ASP A 430 -33.47 0.11 -32.91
CA ASP A 430 -32.73 -1.04 -32.38
C ASP A 430 -33.60 -1.92 -31.49
N GLN A 431 -34.29 -2.87 -32.10
CA GLN A 431 -35.03 -3.93 -31.40
C GLN A 431 -34.08 -5.11 -31.12
N PHE A 432 -34.09 -5.64 -29.89
CA PHE A 432 -33.33 -6.86 -29.55
C PHE A 432 -34.23 -7.98 -29.02
N HIS A 433 -33.75 -9.21 -29.06
CA HIS A 433 -34.47 -10.38 -28.57
C HIS A 433 -33.91 -10.80 -27.22
N ALA A 434 -34.77 -11.20 -26.28
CA ALA A 434 -34.35 -11.65 -24.96
C ALA A 434 -34.86 -13.08 -24.72
N LEU A 435 -33.95 -14.06 -24.65
CA LEU A 435 -34.27 -15.41 -24.18
C LEU A 435 -34.11 -15.45 -22.67
N VAL A 436 -35.24 -15.40 -21.94
CA VAL A 436 -35.26 -15.52 -20.47
C VAL A 436 -35.87 -16.87 -20.09
N ALA A 437 -34.99 -17.84 -19.82
CA ALA A 437 -35.39 -19.20 -19.45
C ALA A 437 -34.61 -19.66 -18.21
N TYR A 438 -34.77 -18.94 -17.10
CA TYR A 438 -34.06 -19.23 -15.84
C TYR A 438 -34.67 -20.37 -15.03
N GLU A 439 -35.93 -20.74 -15.29
CA GLU A 439 -36.68 -21.88 -14.73
C GLU A 439 -36.87 -21.89 -13.21
N ASP A 440 -36.52 -20.79 -12.54
CA ASP A 440 -36.78 -20.58 -11.12
C ASP A 440 -38.05 -19.74 -10.93
N ALA A 441 -39.03 -20.29 -10.22
CA ALA A 441 -40.35 -19.69 -10.02
C ALA A 441 -40.32 -18.34 -9.29
N TYR A 442 -39.25 -18.05 -8.55
CA TYR A 442 -39.06 -16.78 -7.86
C TYR A 442 -38.25 -15.78 -8.71
N VAL A 443 -37.15 -16.23 -9.32
CA VAL A 443 -36.20 -15.33 -9.99
C VAL A 443 -36.64 -14.95 -11.41
N GLN A 444 -37.27 -15.86 -12.15
CA GLN A 444 -37.70 -15.60 -13.53
C GLN A 444 -38.65 -14.39 -13.68
N PRO A 445 -39.72 -14.22 -12.89
CA PRO A 445 -40.58 -13.04 -13.00
C PRO A 445 -39.87 -11.73 -12.65
N LEU A 446 -38.87 -11.77 -11.75
CA LEU A 446 -38.08 -10.59 -11.40
C LEU A 446 -37.18 -10.13 -12.55
N ILE A 447 -36.59 -11.08 -13.29
CA ILE A 447 -35.76 -10.77 -14.47
C ILE A 447 -36.62 -10.12 -15.56
N ILE A 448 -37.81 -10.69 -15.83
CA ILE A 448 -38.73 -10.15 -16.83
C ILE A 448 -39.19 -8.74 -16.44
N SER A 449 -39.61 -8.55 -15.18
CA SER A 449 -40.02 -7.24 -14.67
C SER A 449 -38.90 -6.19 -14.77
N ALA A 450 -37.65 -6.59 -14.54
CA ALA A 450 -36.51 -5.70 -14.71
C ALA A 450 -36.31 -5.28 -16.18
N LEU A 451 -36.44 -6.20 -17.14
CA LEU A 451 -36.36 -5.88 -18.57
C LEU A 451 -37.47 -4.92 -19.00
N GLU A 452 -38.71 -5.19 -18.57
CA GLU A 452 -39.88 -4.33 -18.85
C GLU A 452 -39.75 -2.93 -18.24
N THR A 453 -39.03 -2.80 -17.12
CA THR A 453 -38.79 -1.50 -16.46
C THR A 453 -37.66 -0.72 -17.14
N LEU A 454 -36.61 -1.41 -17.59
CA LEU A 454 -35.39 -0.80 -18.11
C LEU A 454 -35.49 -0.42 -19.59
N PHE A 455 -36.36 -1.11 -20.35
CA PHE A 455 -36.46 -0.94 -21.79
C PHE A 455 -37.90 -0.63 -22.22
N PRO A 456 -38.11 0.31 -23.17
CA PRO A 456 -39.41 0.51 -23.77
C PRO A 456 -39.98 -0.80 -24.34
N PRO A 457 -41.31 -1.07 -24.25
CA PRO A 457 -41.92 -2.30 -24.77
C PRO A 457 -41.66 -2.54 -26.27
N GLU A 458 -41.37 -1.48 -27.01
CA GLU A 458 -41.11 -1.49 -28.46
C GLU A 458 -39.66 -1.83 -28.81
N SER A 459 -38.74 -1.79 -27.84
CA SER A 459 -37.31 -2.00 -28.09
C SER A 459 -36.84 -3.44 -27.87
N PHE A 460 -37.71 -4.35 -27.40
CA PHE A 460 -37.33 -5.75 -27.22
C PHE A 460 -38.46 -6.75 -27.40
N THR A 461 -38.10 -7.99 -27.71
CA THR A 461 -39.03 -9.13 -27.82
C THR A 461 -38.57 -10.27 -26.92
N ILE A 462 -39.41 -10.71 -25.99
CA ILE A 462 -39.11 -11.90 -25.17
C ILE A 462 -39.36 -13.16 -26.00
N LEU A 463 -38.33 -13.99 -26.14
CA LEU A 463 -38.42 -15.30 -26.78
C LEU A 463 -38.95 -16.32 -25.78
N ALA A 464 -39.95 -17.09 -26.20
CA ALA A 464 -40.45 -18.21 -25.40
C ALA A 464 -39.43 -19.36 -25.39
N LYS A 465 -39.28 -20.02 -24.24
CA LYS A 465 -38.53 -21.28 -24.16
C LYS A 465 -39.22 -22.33 -25.06
N PRO A 466 -38.48 -23.05 -25.93
CA PRO A 466 -39.05 -24.15 -26.72
C PRO A 466 -39.71 -25.21 -25.84
N ALA A 467 -40.86 -25.74 -26.26
CA ALA A 467 -41.60 -26.75 -25.50
C ALA A 467 -40.87 -28.10 -25.40
N ASP A 468 -39.94 -28.35 -26.32
CA ASP A 468 -39.08 -29.52 -26.44
C ASP A 468 -37.70 -29.34 -25.77
N ALA A 469 -37.39 -28.15 -25.23
CA ALA A 469 -36.11 -27.89 -24.60
C ALA A 469 -35.96 -28.66 -23.27
N VAL A 470 -35.06 -29.65 -23.29
CA VAL A 470 -34.67 -30.47 -22.14
C VAL A 470 -33.98 -29.61 -21.09
N LYS A 471 -34.25 -29.90 -19.81
CA LYS A 471 -33.62 -29.21 -18.69
C LYS A 471 -32.11 -29.46 -18.71
N ASP A 472 -31.32 -28.39 -18.57
CA ASP A 472 -29.85 -28.41 -18.55
C ASP A 472 -29.18 -28.78 -19.89
N GLU A 473 -29.89 -28.67 -21.02
CA GLU A 473 -29.32 -28.73 -22.38
C GLU A 473 -29.34 -27.37 -23.09
N ALA A 474 -28.38 -27.14 -23.98
CA ALA A 474 -28.25 -25.88 -24.73
C ALA A 474 -29.49 -25.62 -25.61
N ILE A 475 -30.06 -24.42 -25.47
CA ILE A 475 -31.24 -24.01 -26.25
C ILE A 475 -30.78 -23.38 -27.57
N SER A 476 -30.94 -24.09 -28.69
CA SER A 476 -30.48 -23.60 -30.00
C SER A 476 -31.15 -22.29 -30.42
N LEU A 477 -30.35 -21.23 -30.59
CA LEU A 477 -30.84 -19.91 -31.01
C LEU A 477 -31.08 -19.80 -32.52
N ALA A 478 -30.45 -20.68 -33.32
CA ALA A 478 -30.55 -20.67 -34.78
C ALA A 478 -32.00 -20.80 -35.30
N HIS A 479 -32.88 -21.44 -34.51
CA HIS A 479 -34.28 -21.66 -34.86
C HIS A 479 -35.26 -20.70 -34.15
N LEU A 480 -34.77 -19.93 -33.17
CA LEU A 480 -35.59 -19.01 -32.36
C LEU A 480 -35.51 -17.55 -32.84
N LEU A 481 -34.43 -17.20 -33.54
CA LEU A 481 -34.22 -15.85 -34.06
C LEU A 481 -34.73 -15.71 -35.49
N PRO A 482 -35.24 -14.52 -35.88
CA PRO A 482 -35.73 -14.28 -37.23
C PRO A 482 -34.60 -14.27 -38.29
N HIS A 483 -33.37 -13.94 -37.88
CA HIS A 483 -32.16 -14.00 -38.71
C HIS A 483 -30.92 -14.21 -37.80
N PRO A 484 -29.85 -14.89 -38.26
CA PRO A 484 -28.65 -15.15 -37.46
C PRO A 484 -27.92 -13.90 -36.91
N SER A 485 -28.08 -12.74 -37.56
CA SER A 485 -27.48 -11.48 -37.13
C SER A 485 -28.36 -10.64 -36.20
N ALA A 486 -29.46 -11.19 -35.68
CA ALA A 486 -30.33 -10.47 -34.76
C ALA A 486 -29.64 -10.26 -33.41
N ASN A 487 -29.80 -9.05 -32.83
CA ASN A 487 -29.32 -8.77 -31.49
C ASN A 487 -30.09 -9.62 -30.47
N VAL A 488 -29.39 -10.39 -29.66
CA VAL A 488 -29.97 -11.33 -28.69
C VAL A 488 -29.27 -11.26 -27.34
N LEU A 489 -30.06 -11.29 -26.27
CA LEU A 489 -29.63 -11.41 -24.88
C LEU A 489 -30.11 -12.77 -24.33
N GLN A 490 -29.17 -13.59 -23.84
CA GLN A 490 -29.46 -14.86 -23.18
C GLN A 490 -29.37 -14.71 -21.65
N ILE A 491 -30.46 -15.06 -20.97
CA ILE A 491 -30.52 -15.24 -19.51
C ILE A 491 -31.11 -16.62 -19.22
N THR A 492 -30.24 -17.62 -19.25
CA THR A 492 -30.53 -19.04 -19.03
C THR A 492 -29.50 -19.65 -18.06
N PRO A 493 -29.75 -20.83 -17.46
CA PRO A 493 -28.73 -21.59 -16.75
C PRO A 493 -27.48 -21.81 -17.62
N TYR A 494 -26.32 -21.94 -16.99
CA TYR A 494 -25.03 -22.01 -17.70
C TYR A 494 -24.99 -23.15 -18.74
N GLU A 495 -25.59 -24.27 -18.37
CA GLU A 495 -25.68 -25.50 -19.13
C GLU A 495 -26.64 -25.36 -20.33
N ALA A 496 -27.56 -24.41 -20.27
CA ALA A 496 -28.58 -24.15 -21.30
C ALA A 496 -28.23 -23.01 -22.27
N ILE A 497 -27.04 -22.41 -22.13
CA ILE A 497 -26.55 -21.37 -23.04
C ILE A 497 -26.07 -22.03 -24.34
N ASP A 498 -26.48 -21.47 -25.48
CA ASP A 498 -25.98 -21.87 -26.80
C ASP A 498 -24.59 -21.28 -27.04
N TRP A 499 -23.57 -21.94 -26.52
CA TRP A 499 -22.17 -21.49 -26.61
C TRP A 499 -21.65 -21.48 -28.04
N ASP A 500 -22.13 -22.38 -28.90
CA ASP A 500 -21.76 -22.43 -30.31
C ASP A 500 -22.27 -21.18 -31.03
N PHE A 501 -23.51 -20.76 -30.77
CA PHE A 501 -24.05 -19.52 -31.32
C PHE A 501 -23.36 -18.26 -30.76
N VAL A 502 -23.03 -18.25 -29.46
CA VAL A 502 -22.29 -17.14 -28.82
C VAL A 502 -20.91 -16.97 -29.45
N ALA A 503 -20.18 -18.07 -29.68
CA ALA A 503 -18.86 -18.03 -30.29
C ALA A 503 -18.91 -17.58 -31.75
N ALA A 504 -19.96 -17.94 -32.48
CA ALA A 504 -20.15 -17.54 -33.87
C ALA A 504 -20.63 -16.08 -34.04
N HIS A 505 -21.25 -15.46 -33.03
CA HIS A 505 -21.89 -14.14 -33.11
C HIS A 505 -21.51 -13.20 -31.95
N PRO A 506 -20.21 -12.88 -31.77
CA PRO A 506 -19.73 -12.13 -30.60
C PRO A 506 -20.23 -10.67 -30.53
N GLU A 507 -20.60 -10.06 -31.66
CA GLU A 507 -21.07 -8.66 -31.70
C GLU A 507 -22.59 -8.52 -31.48
N THR A 508 -23.35 -9.59 -31.69
CA THR A 508 -24.83 -9.55 -31.66
C THR A 508 -25.44 -10.47 -30.60
N CYS A 509 -24.65 -11.33 -29.94
CA CYS A 509 -25.12 -12.24 -28.89
C CYS A 509 -24.49 -11.90 -27.53
N LEU A 510 -25.32 -11.49 -26.57
CA LEU A 510 -24.90 -11.18 -25.20
C LEU A 510 -25.35 -12.27 -24.22
N VAL A 511 -24.46 -12.62 -23.31
CA VAL A 511 -24.73 -13.55 -22.21
C VAL A 511 -24.50 -12.84 -20.88
N ASN A 512 -25.41 -13.04 -19.93
CA ASN A 512 -25.27 -12.44 -18.61
C ASN A 512 -24.04 -13.00 -17.86
N SER A 513 -23.08 -12.13 -17.53
CA SER A 513 -21.82 -12.49 -16.85
C SER A 513 -22.03 -13.07 -15.44
N TYR A 514 -23.16 -12.81 -14.79
CA TYR A 514 -23.53 -13.43 -13.51
C TYR A 514 -23.69 -14.95 -13.65
N MET A 515 -24.18 -15.45 -14.81
CA MET A 515 -24.31 -16.89 -15.07
C MET A 515 -22.95 -17.58 -15.12
N LEU A 516 -21.99 -16.96 -15.83
CA LEU A 516 -20.60 -17.40 -15.90
C LEU A 516 -19.95 -17.46 -14.52
N ARG A 517 -20.13 -16.41 -13.72
CA ARG A 517 -19.55 -16.32 -12.38
C ARG A 517 -20.11 -17.40 -11.44
N LYS A 518 -21.42 -17.66 -11.48
CA LYS A 518 -22.07 -18.69 -10.65
C LYS A 518 -21.57 -20.10 -11.01
N ALA A 519 -21.41 -20.39 -12.30
CA ALA A 519 -20.87 -21.67 -12.77
C ALA A 519 -19.40 -21.86 -12.34
N LEU A 520 -18.56 -20.84 -12.49
CA LEU A 520 -17.16 -20.88 -12.05
C LEU A 520 -17.02 -21.07 -10.53
N ILE A 521 -17.85 -20.39 -9.74
CA ILE A 521 -17.90 -20.57 -8.28
C ILE A 521 -18.30 -22.01 -7.92
N ARG A 522 -19.32 -22.57 -8.58
CA ARG A 522 -19.75 -23.97 -8.36
C ARG A 522 -18.66 -24.98 -8.74
N LYS A 523 -17.98 -24.78 -9.87
CA LYS A 523 -16.88 -25.64 -10.32
C LYS A 523 -15.68 -25.56 -9.39
N HIS A 524 -15.33 -24.36 -8.93
CA HIS A 524 -14.25 -24.16 -7.95
C HIS A 524 -14.61 -24.78 -6.59
N TYR A 525 -15.85 -24.60 -6.13
CA TYR A 525 -16.35 -25.23 -4.91
C TYR A 525 -16.32 -26.77 -5.00
N LEU A 526 -16.76 -27.34 -6.12
CA LEU A 526 -16.72 -28.79 -6.34
C LEU A 526 -15.27 -29.31 -6.40
N ALA A 527 -14.38 -28.62 -7.12
CA ALA A 527 -12.96 -28.98 -7.19
C ALA A 527 -12.30 -28.94 -5.80
N SER A 528 -12.56 -27.89 -5.01
CA SER A 528 -12.08 -27.77 -3.64
C SER A 528 -12.66 -28.86 -2.73
N THR A 529 -13.94 -29.21 -2.91
CA THR A 529 -14.61 -30.28 -2.16
C THR A 529 -14.00 -31.65 -2.49
N VAL A 530 -13.73 -31.94 -3.76
CA VAL A 530 -13.07 -33.18 -4.21
C VAL A 530 -11.63 -33.25 -3.71
N GLU A 531 -10.88 -32.15 -3.77
CA GLU A 531 -9.52 -32.06 -3.24
C GLU A 531 -9.49 -32.30 -1.72
N HIS A 532 -10.43 -31.70 -0.99
CA HIS A 532 -10.57 -31.87 0.45
C HIS A 532 -10.96 -33.31 0.81
N TRP A 533 -11.87 -33.92 0.05
CA TRP A 533 -12.24 -35.32 0.21
C TRP A 533 -11.06 -36.26 -0.10
N GLY A 534 -10.30 -36.00 -1.16
CA GLY A 534 -9.11 -36.76 -1.53
C GLY A 534 -8.01 -36.74 -0.45
N ARG A 535 -7.75 -35.55 0.14
CA ARG A 535 -6.83 -35.41 1.28
C ARG A 535 -7.32 -36.18 2.51
N LYS A 536 -8.62 -36.13 2.79
CA LYS A 536 -9.22 -36.84 3.94
C LYS A 536 -9.20 -38.36 3.74
N ALA A 537 -9.49 -38.85 2.54
CA ALA A 537 -9.42 -40.27 2.21
C ALA A 537 -7.97 -40.80 2.26
N ALA A 538 -6.98 -40.00 1.82
CA ALA A 538 -5.57 -40.33 1.92
C ALA A 538 -5.10 -40.38 3.40
N ALA A 539 -5.56 -39.45 4.24
CA ALA A 539 -5.26 -39.44 5.66
C ALA A 539 -5.86 -40.65 6.41
N VAL A 540 -7.08 -41.08 6.04
CA VAL A 540 -7.71 -42.29 6.60
C VAL A 540 -6.95 -43.56 6.18
N ARG A 541 -6.47 -43.65 4.94
CA ARG A 541 -5.59 -44.75 4.49
C ARG A 541 -4.21 -44.78 5.16
N ALA A 542 -3.70 -43.63 5.60
CA ALA A 542 -2.41 -43.53 6.28
C ALA A 542 -2.47 -43.89 7.79
N GLN A 543 -3.67 -44.03 8.36
CA GLN A 543 -3.90 -44.35 9.77
C GLN A 543 -4.23 -45.84 10.04
N GLU A 544 -4.32 -46.68 9.00
CA GLU A 544 -4.41 -48.13 9.21
C GLU A 544 -3.04 -48.71 9.65
N PRO A 545 -2.95 -49.43 10.79
CA PRO A 545 -1.69 -50.03 11.22
C PRO A 545 -1.28 -51.15 10.28
N ARG A 546 -0.05 -51.09 9.75
CA ARG A 546 0.58 -52.25 9.08
C ARG A 546 0.93 -53.30 10.14
N GLU A 547 0.06 -54.28 10.34
CA GLU A 547 0.40 -55.50 11.06
C GLU A 547 1.48 -56.29 10.32
N ALA A 548 2.33 -56.92 11.12
CA ALA A 548 3.58 -57.57 10.76
C ALA A 548 3.42 -58.71 9.74
N LEU A 549 4.28 -58.72 8.72
CA LEU A 549 4.60 -59.91 7.94
C LEU A 549 6.12 -60.14 8.02
N GLY A 550 6.46 -61.07 8.93
CA GLY A 550 7.79 -61.61 9.08
C GLY A 550 8.24 -62.41 7.86
N SER A 551 9.53 -62.31 7.60
CA SER A 551 10.29 -63.12 6.65
C SER A 551 10.14 -64.62 6.93
N VAL A 552 9.58 -65.36 5.97
CA VAL A 552 9.87 -66.80 5.81
C VAL A 552 10.15 -67.08 4.34
N ARG A 553 11.42 -67.43 4.05
CA ARG A 553 11.83 -68.13 2.84
C ARG A 553 11.22 -69.53 2.82
N GLY A 554 10.61 -69.93 1.71
CA GLY A 554 10.23 -71.32 1.46
C GLY A 554 9.46 -71.46 0.15
N GLY A 555 10.04 -72.18 -0.82
CA GLY A 555 9.48 -72.35 -2.15
C GLY A 555 8.39 -73.43 -2.28
N LEU A 556 7.96 -73.56 -3.54
CA LEU A 556 7.14 -74.60 -4.18
C LEU A 556 5.59 -74.54 -4.08
N ARG A 557 5.04 -74.12 -5.23
CA ARG A 557 3.99 -74.74 -6.07
C ARG A 557 2.69 -75.28 -5.43
N ARG A 558 1.59 -74.73 -5.99
CA ARG A 558 0.27 -75.30 -6.35
C ARG A 558 -0.45 -76.15 -5.30
N VAL A 559 -1.69 -75.77 -4.98
CA VAL A 559 -2.91 -76.56 -5.26
C VAL A 559 -4.15 -75.71 -4.95
N SER A 560 -5.11 -75.78 -5.85
CA SER A 560 -6.48 -75.28 -5.83
C SER A 560 -7.37 -75.96 -4.79
N GLY A 561 -8.38 -75.27 -4.24
CA GLY A 561 -9.63 -75.94 -3.88
C GLY A 561 -10.33 -75.47 -2.61
N ARG A 562 -11.46 -74.78 -2.83
CA ARG A 562 -12.77 -74.95 -2.17
C ARG A 562 -12.89 -74.98 -0.62
N CYS A 563 -13.70 -74.02 -0.18
CA CYS A 563 -14.97 -74.21 0.54
C CYS A 563 -14.95 -74.54 2.04
N SER A 564 -15.57 -73.64 2.82
CA SER A 564 -16.78 -73.90 3.62
C SER A 564 -16.71 -73.51 5.10
N ARG A 565 -17.60 -72.56 5.44
CA ARG A 565 -18.51 -72.49 6.59
C ARG A 565 -18.00 -72.90 8.00
N ARG A 566 -18.15 -71.95 8.93
CA ARG A 566 -19.06 -71.93 10.12
C ARG A 566 -18.38 -70.99 11.13
N GLY A 567 -19.00 -69.88 11.54
CA GLY A 567 -20.17 -69.82 12.42
C GLY A 567 -19.66 -69.61 13.84
N VAL A 568 -19.95 -68.46 14.48
CA VAL A 568 -20.80 -68.32 15.69
C VAL A 568 -20.73 -66.81 16.04
N ARG A 569 -21.82 -66.03 15.89
CA ARG A 569 -22.80 -65.62 16.94
C ARG A 569 -22.12 -64.99 18.18
N SER A 570 -22.56 -63.92 18.80
CA SER A 570 -23.65 -62.95 18.63
C SER A 570 -23.65 -62.06 19.89
N GLN A 571 -24.36 -60.93 19.82
CA GLN A 571 -24.70 -59.94 20.87
C GLN A 571 -23.78 -58.71 20.85
N GLY A 572 -24.27 -57.49 20.66
CA GLY A 572 -25.65 -57.04 20.51
C GLY A 572 -25.79 -55.64 21.11
N GLN A 573 -26.53 -54.78 20.40
CA GLN A 573 -27.00 -53.43 20.74
C GLN A 573 -26.02 -52.27 20.48
N SER A 574 -26.42 -51.13 19.92
CA SER A 574 -27.44 -50.72 18.94
C SER A 574 -27.40 -49.18 18.98
N GLY A 575 -27.25 -48.51 17.84
CA GLY A 575 -27.32 -47.05 17.72
C GLY A 575 -26.96 -46.60 16.31
N GLU A 576 -27.99 -46.30 15.52
CA GLU A 576 -28.05 -46.01 14.08
C GLU A 576 -27.03 -44.96 13.58
N LYS A 577 -26.24 -45.20 12.52
CA LYS A 577 -26.54 -45.16 11.07
C LYS A 577 -27.35 -43.94 10.58
N ARG A 578 -26.70 -43.12 9.75
CA ARG A 578 -27.05 -42.92 8.32
C ARG A 578 -25.89 -42.25 7.59
N GLY A 579 -25.20 -43.02 6.76
CA GLY A 579 -24.29 -42.53 5.74
C GLY A 579 -25.08 -42.19 4.47
N LEU A 580 -24.67 -41.12 3.79
CA LEU A 580 -25.03 -40.88 2.40
C LEU A 580 -23.95 -41.51 1.52
N VAL A 581 -24.36 -42.45 0.68
CA VAL A 581 -23.64 -42.89 -0.52
C VAL A 581 -24.23 -42.09 -1.68
N VAL A 582 -23.39 -41.47 -2.49
CA VAL A 582 -23.75 -41.04 -3.85
C VAL A 582 -22.58 -41.41 -4.75
N GLU A 583 -22.91 -42.08 -5.85
CA GLU A 583 -22.08 -42.56 -6.95
C GLU A 583 -21.34 -41.44 -7.71
#